data_AF-X0WDU3-F1
#
_entry.id   AF-X0WDU3-F1
#
_cell.length_a   1.000
_cell.length_b   1.000
_cell.length_c   1.000
_cell.angle_alpha   90.00
_cell.angle_beta   90.00
_cell.angle_gamma   90.00
#
_symmetry.space_group_name_H-M   'P 1'
#
loop_
_entity.id
_entity.type
_entity.pdbx_description
1 polymer ?
#
loop_
_entity_poly.entity_id
_entity_poly.type
_entity_poly.pdbx_seq_one_letter_code
_entity_poly.pdbx_strand_id
1 'polypeptide(L)'
;MEVSVYAGVTGEPDTDMVGRGLQQFQARGCNGIVALGGGSAIDTAKTISVLATNDGTVKQFMGTDNVPNPGAGVIALPTTSGTGSEATRVVVIADSNSKLKMSGRSTAYLPSVTILDYKLTMSMPRPLTAATGIDALTHAIEAYVSK
;
A
#
# COMPACT_ATOMS: atom_id res chain seq x y z
N MET A 1 -24.13 -5.22 -2.63
CA MET A 1 -22.66 -5.16 -2.62
C MET A 1 -22.24 -5.40 -1.18
N GLU A 2 -21.56 -6.52 -0.91
CA GLU A 2 -21.11 -6.85 0.44
C GLU A 2 -19.72 -6.25 0.68
N VAL A 3 -19.46 -5.80 1.91
CA VAL A 3 -18.19 -5.17 2.30
C VAL A 3 -17.67 -5.86 3.55
N SER A 4 -16.36 -6.08 3.57
CA SER A 4 -15.63 -6.62 4.72
C SER A 4 -14.54 -5.63 5.10
N VAL A 5 -14.48 -5.22 6.38
CA VAL A 5 -13.51 -4.22 6.87
C VAL A 5 -12.34 -4.91 7.53
N TYR A 6 -11.13 -4.61 7.04
CA TYR A 6 -9.88 -5.01 7.68
C TYR A 6 -9.19 -3.77 8.26
N ALA A 7 -9.12 -3.68 9.59
CA ALA A 7 -8.51 -2.56 10.32
C ALA A 7 -7.22 -2.98 11.06
N GLY A 8 -6.55 -4.04 10.60
CA GLY A 8 -5.35 -4.60 11.26
C GLY A 8 -4.04 -3.87 10.97
N VAL A 9 -4.07 -2.77 10.20
CA VAL A 9 -2.89 -1.97 9.86
C VAL A 9 -2.70 -0.87 10.91
N THR A 10 -1.78 -1.08 11.84
CA THR A 10 -1.60 -0.20 13.02
C THR A 10 -0.30 0.60 13.02
N GLY A 11 0.46 0.58 11.92
CA GLY A 11 1.76 1.24 11.84
C GLY A 11 2.48 0.95 10.55
N GLU A 12 3.77 0.60 10.65
CA GLU A 12 4.55 0.13 9.52
C GLU A 12 4.00 -1.24 9.03
N PRO A 13 3.70 -1.38 7.73
CA PRO A 13 3.08 -2.59 7.22
C PRO A 13 4.10 -3.75 7.21
N ASP A 14 3.67 -4.92 7.70
CA ASP A 14 4.50 -6.11 7.78
C ASP A 14 3.82 -7.35 7.17
N THR A 15 4.59 -8.42 7.03
CA THR A 15 4.12 -9.68 6.45
C THR A 15 2.95 -10.29 7.21
N ASP A 16 2.85 -10.09 8.53
CA ASP A 16 1.75 -10.62 9.36
C ASP A 16 0.46 -9.82 9.17
N MET A 17 0.57 -8.49 9.07
CA MET A 17 -0.55 -7.61 8.71
C MET A 17 -1.08 -7.93 7.32
N VAL A 18 -0.20 -8.18 6.35
CA VAL A 18 -0.59 -8.60 5.00
C VAL A 18 -1.26 -9.98 5.04
N GLY A 19 -0.67 -10.96 5.73
CA GLY A 19 -1.20 -12.32 5.82
C GLY A 19 -2.60 -12.38 6.43
N ARG A 20 -2.84 -11.64 7.51
CA ARG A 20 -4.18 -11.53 8.13
C ARG A 20 -5.21 -10.90 7.20
N GLY A 21 -4.82 -9.85 6.47
CA GLY A 21 -5.69 -9.20 5.49
C GLY A 21 -6.02 -10.11 4.30
N LEU A 22 -5.03 -10.88 3.81
CA LEU A 22 -5.21 -11.87 2.74
C LEU A 22 -6.16 -13.00 3.17
N GLN A 23 -6.00 -13.52 4.39
CA GLN A 23 -6.89 -14.54 4.93
C GLN A 23 -8.34 -14.04 4.96
N GLN A 24 -8.57 -12.80 5.41
CA GLN A 24 -9.91 -12.20 5.42
C GLN A 24 -10.44 -11.97 4.00
N PHE A 25 -9.60 -11.54 3.06
CA PHE A 25 -9.94 -11.36 1.66
C PHE A 25 -10.45 -12.67 1.05
N GLN A 26 -9.71 -13.77 1.25
CA GLN A 26 -10.06 -15.10 0.74
C GLN A 26 -11.30 -15.69 1.41
N ALA A 27 -11.36 -15.63 2.76
CA ALA A 27 -12.48 -16.18 3.52
C ALA A 27 -13.83 -15.50 3.21
N ARG A 28 -13.79 -14.25 2.72
CA ARG A 28 -14.97 -13.48 2.34
C ARG A 28 -15.25 -13.49 0.83
N GLY A 29 -14.43 -14.19 0.05
CA GLY A 29 -14.58 -14.22 -1.41
C GLY A 29 -14.49 -12.83 -2.04
N CYS A 30 -13.67 -11.94 -1.47
CA CYS A 30 -13.47 -10.60 -2.02
C CYS A 30 -12.85 -10.67 -3.43
N ASN A 31 -13.14 -9.68 -4.26
CA ASN A 31 -12.67 -9.59 -5.65
C ASN A 31 -12.01 -8.24 -5.98
N GLY A 32 -11.74 -7.42 -4.95
CA GLY A 32 -11.13 -6.11 -5.07
C GLY A 32 -10.95 -5.49 -3.69
N ILE A 33 -10.16 -4.42 -3.61
CA ILE A 33 -9.82 -3.77 -2.34
C ILE A 33 -10.05 -2.27 -2.43
N VAL A 34 -10.67 -1.71 -1.40
CA VAL A 34 -10.72 -0.26 -1.17
C VAL A 34 -9.73 0.06 -0.05
N ALA A 35 -8.61 0.70 -0.41
CA ALA A 35 -7.57 1.10 0.52
C ALA A 35 -7.83 2.52 1.03
N LEU A 36 -8.16 2.65 2.31
CA LEU A 36 -8.39 3.94 2.96
C LEU A 36 -7.33 4.16 4.04
N GLY A 37 -6.53 5.21 3.92
CA GLY A 37 -5.50 5.55 4.91
C GLY A 37 -4.27 6.21 4.29
N GLY A 38 -3.14 6.19 5.00
CA GLY A 38 -1.85 6.62 4.45
C GLY A 38 -1.12 5.51 3.70
N GLY A 39 0.17 5.73 3.41
CA GLY A 39 1.03 4.80 2.68
C GLY A 39 1.02 3.36 3.21
N SER A 40 1.05 3.17 4.53
CA SER A 40 1.01 1.83 5.14
C SER A 40 -0.22 1.02 4.75
N ALA A 41 -1.41 1.64 4.78
CA ALA A 41 -2.66 0.97 4.44
C ALA A 41 -2.71 0.64 2.95
N ILE A 42 -2.24 1.57 2.10
CA ILE A 42 -2.22 1.41 0.65
C ILE A 42 -1.23 0.32 0.24
N ASP A 43 0.00 0.32 0.78
CA ASP A 43 1.00 -0.71 0.49
C ASP A 43 0.52 -2.09 0.95
N THR A 44 -0.09 -2.19 2.13
CA THR A 44 -0.70 -3.44 2.61
C THR A 44 -1.77 -3.94 1.62
N ALA A 45 -2.67 -3.06 1.18
CA ALA A 45 -3.73 -3.40 0.23
C ALA A 45 -3.18 -3.85 -1.12
N LYS A 46 -2.17 -3.15 -1.66
CA LYS A 46 -1.48 -3.55 -2.90
C LYS A 46 -0.84 -4.93 -2.78
N THR A 47 -0.18 -5.22 -1.65
CA THR A 47 0.44 -6.54 -1.44
C THR A 47 -0.60 -7.64 -1.27
N ILE A 48 -1.71 -7.40 -0.56
CA ILE A 48 -2.83 -8.35 -0.48
C ILE A 48 -3.41 -8.61 -1.88
N SER A 49 -3.62 -7.55 -2.67
CA SER A 49 -4.13 -7.65 -4.05
C SER A 49 -3.25 -8.54 -4.93
N VAL A 50 -1.92 -8.42 -4.81
CA VAL A 50 -0.97 -9.28 -5.54
C VAL A 50 -1.01 -10.72 -5.04
N LEU A 51 -0.99 -10.95 -3.73
CA LEU A 51 -1.04 -12.32 -3.17
C LEU A 51 -2.38 -13.03 -3.41
N ALA A 52 -3.46 -12.28 -3.61
CA ALA A 52 -4.77 -12.84 -3.90
C ALA A 52 -4.85 -13.51 -5.28
N THR A 53 -3.96 -13.13 -6.21
CA THR A 53 -3.98 -13.61 -7.61
C THR A 53 -2.69 -14.32 -8.03
N ASN A 54 -1.69 -14.39 -7.15
CA ASN A 54 -0.40 -14.99 -7.43
C ASN A 54 0.02 -15.92 -6.28
N ASP A 55 0.33 -17.17 -6.60
CA ASP A 55 0.88 -18.12 -5.64
C ASP A 55 2.30 -17.73 -5.23
N GLY A 56 2.51 -17.53 -3.94
CA GLY A 56 3.81 -17.17 -3.40
C GLY A 56 3.73 -16.45 -2.06
N THR A 57 4.87 -15.88 -1.68
CA THR A 57 5.04 -15.12 -0.44
C THR A 57 5.37 -13.67 -0.74
N VAL A 58 5.11 -12.79 0.23
CA VAL A 58 5.52 -11.37 0.16
C VAL A 58 6.98 -11.27 -0.30
N LYS A 59 7.88 -12.04 0.33
CA LYS A 59 9.32 -12.00 0.06
C LYS A 59 9.69 -12.36 -1.38
N GLN A 60 8.99 -13.31 -2.00
CA GLN A 60 9.24 -13.71 -3.40
C GLN A 60 8.85 -12.60 -4.39
N PHE A 61 7.90 -11.74 -4.02
CA PHE A 61 7.40 -10.65 -4.86
C PHE A 61 8.10 -9.30 -4.59
N MET A 62 9.11 -9.29 -3.72
CA MET A 62 10.00 -8.14 -3.51
C MET A 62 11.09 -8.09 -4.57
N GLY A 63 11.62 -6.90 -4.87
CA GLY A 63 12.47 -6.64 -6.03
C GLY A 63 11.69 -6.05 -7.21
N THR A 64 12.29 -6.05 -8.39
CA THR A 64 11.73 -5.44 -9.60
C THR A 64 11.10 -6.50 -10.50
N ASP A 65 9.83 -6.31 -10.85
CA ASP A 65 9.06 -7.12 -11.81
C ASP A 65 9.01 -8.63 -11.50
N ASN A 66 9.05 -8.98 -10.21
CA ASN A 66 8.93 -10.36 -9.71
C ASN A 66 7.48 -10.86 -9.57
N VAL A 67 6.49 -10.05 -9.95
CA VAL A 67 5.07 -10.42 -9.89
C VAL A 67 4.61 -10.91 -11.26
N PRO A 68 4.17 -12.18 -11.40
CA PRO A 68 3.88 -12.76 -12.71
C PRO A 68 2.53 -12.31 -13.30
N ASN A 69 1.50 -12.13 -12.46
CA ASN A 69 0.15 -11.74 -12.91
C ASN A 69 -0.36 -10.47 -12.22
N PRO A 70 -1.28 -9.71 -12.84
CA PRO A 70 -1.93 -8.58 -12.20
C PRO A 70 -2.61 -8.95 -10.87
N GLY A 71 -2.69 -7.98 -9.94
CA GLY A 71 -3.43 -8.12 -8.68
C GLY A 71 -4.96 -8.06 -8.85
N ALA A 72 -5.70 -8.35 -7.78
CA ALA A 72 -7.18 -8.30 -7.71
C ALA A 72 -7.81 -6.90 -7.92
N GLY A 73 -7.00 -5.85 -8.02
CA GLY A 73 -7.45 -4.46 -8.21
C GLY A 73 -7.61 -3.70 -6.90
N VAL A 74 -7.14 -2.45 -6.89
CA VAL A 74 -7.13 -1.59 -5.69
C VAL A 74 -7.67 -0.21 -6.06
N ILE A 75 -8.64 0.27 -5.29
CA ILE A 75 -9.07 1.67 -5.26
C ILE A 75 -8.39 2.33 -4.06
N ALA A 76 -7.53 3.31 -4.28
CA ALA A 76 -6.83 4.03 -3.22
C ALA A 76 -7.52 5.35 -2.86
N LEU A 77 -7.74 5.57 -1.57
CA LEU A 77 -8.27 6.80 -0.97
C LEU A 77 -7.25 7.29 0.08
N PRO A 78 -6.23 8.06 -0.33
CA PRO A 78 -5.21 8.53 0.59
C PRO A 78 -5.80 9.53 1.59
N THR A 79 -5.46 9.36 2.86
CA THR A 79 -5.80 10.28 3.96
C THR A 79 -4.60 11.11 4.43
N THR A 80 -3.45 10.95 3.76
CA THR A 80 -2.19 11.65 4.06
C THR A 80 -1.62 12.28 2.79
N SER A 81 -0.97 13.43 2.90
CA SER A 81 -0.41 14.19 1.76
C SER A 81 1.11 14.09 1.71
N GLY A 82 1.67 12.88 1.60
CA GLY A 82 3.12 12.65 1.68
C GLY A 82 3.63 11.55 0.76
N THR A 83 3.30 10.30 1.09
CA THR A 83 4.02 9.13 0.55
C THR A 83 3.86 8.91 -0.96
N GLY A 84 2.75 9.38 -1.55
CA GLY A 84 2.41 9.15 -2.95
C GLY A 84 2.15 7.67 -3.29
N SER A 85 1.98 6.79 -2.30
CA SER A 85 1.79 5.35 -2.54
C SER A 85 0.58 5.11 -3.47
N GLU A 86 -0.49 5.89 -3.35
CA GLU A 86 -1.64 5.86 -4.24
C GLU A 86 -1.31 6.05 -5.74
N ALA A 87 -0.14 6.58 -6.07
CA ALA A 87 0.30 6.88 -7.44
C ALA A 87 1.57 6.12 -7.86
N THR A 88 2.16 5.29 -6.99
CA THR A 88 3.38 4.54 -7.29
C THR A 88 3.11 3.06 -7.53
N ARG A 89 3.97 2.47 -8.37
CA ARG A 89 4.08 1.02 -8.59
C ARG A 89 5.01 0.32 -7.59
N VAL A 90 5.23 0.95 -6.44
CA VAL A 90 6.13 0.50 -5.39
C VAL A 90 5.31 0.16 -4.15
N VAL A 91 5.75 -0.87 -3.43
CA VAL A 91 5.31 -1.20 -2.07
C VAL A 91 6.54 -1.37 -1.18
N VAL A 92 6.39 -1.02 0.09
CA VAL A 92 7.38 -1.31 1.13
C VAL A 92 6.70 -2.10 2.24
N ILE A 93 7.17 -3.33 2.49
CA ILE A 93 6.64 -4.22 3.52
C ILE A 93 7.80 -4.74 4.37
N ALA A 94 7.67 -4.64 5.69
CA ALA A 94 8.63 -5.22 6.61
C ALA A 94 8.43 -6.74 6.75
N ASP A 95 9.52 -7.50 6.83
CA ASP A 95 9.46 -8.89 7.27
C ASP A 95 9.21 -8.92 8.78
N SER A 96 8.11 -9.54 9.21
CA SER A 96 7.74 -9.60 10.62
C SER A 96 8.77 -10.30 11.50
N ASN A 97 9.56 -11.22 10.94
CA ASN A 97 10.59 -11.97 11.67
C ASN A 97 11.90 -11.17 11.76
N SER A 98 12.42 -10.72 10.62
CA SER A 98 13.74 -10.07 10.57
C SER A 98 13.70 -8.55 10.77
N LYS A 99 12.50 -7.95 10.73
CA LYS A 99 12.26 -6.49 10.74
C LYS A 99 12.93 -5.73 9.60
N LEU A 100 13.38 -6.44 8.57
CA LEU A 100 13.96 -5.83 7.38
C LEU A 100 12.86 -5.30 6.47
N LYS A 101 12.98 -4.03 6.06
CA LYS A 101 12.10 -3.43 5.05
C LYS A 101 12.45 -4.00 3.69
N MET A 102 11.46 -4.58 3.03
CA MET A 102 11.59 -5.09 1.67
C MET A 102 10.78 -4.20 0.74
N SER A 103 11.33 -3.92 -0.44
CA SER A 103 10.67 -3.10 -1.46
C SER A 103 10.34 -3.96 -2.67
N GLY A 104 9.10 -3.84 -3.17
CA GLY A 104 8.63 -4.45 -4.39
C GLY A 104 8.26 -3.37 -5.40
N ARG A 105 8.64 -3.56 -6.66
CA ARG A 105 8.29 -2.67 -7.78
C ARG A 105 7.73 -3.48 -8.93
N SER A 106 6.48 -3.24 -9.29
CA SER A 106 5.79 -3.90 -10.39
C SER A 106 4.53 -3.13 -10.75
N THR A 107 4.14 -3.14 -12.02
CA THR A 107 2.84 -2.59 -12.46
C THR A 107 1.65 -3.24 -11.75
N ALA A 108 1.78 -4.48 -11.25
CA ALA A 108 0.75 -5.15 -10.46
C ALA A 108 0.47 -4.47 -9.11
N TYR A 109 1.38 -3.64 -8.60
CA TYR A 109 1.18 -2.83 -7.40
C TYR A 109 0.52 -1.48 -7.66
N LEU A 110 0.32 -1.07 -8.92
CA LEU A 110 -0.30 0.21 -9.22
C LEU A 110 -1.80 0.15 -8.90
N PRO A 111 -2.36 1.09 -8.11
CA PRO A 111 -3.80 1.15 -7.89
C PRO A 111 -4.55 1.34 -9.22
N SER A 112 -5.69 0.69 -9.34
CA SER A 112 -6.54 0.78 -10.53
C SER A 112 -7.22 2.15 -10.63
N VAL A 113 -7.59 2.72 -9.48
CA VAL A 113 -8.19 4.05 -9.36
C VAL A 113 -7.66 4.69 -8.07
N THR A 114 -7.40 5.99 -8.14
CA THR A 114 -7.07 6.80 -6.98
C THR A 114 -8.08 7.94 -6.86
N ILE A 115 -8.70 8.07 -5.70
CA ILE A 115 -9.68 9.13 -5.41
C ILE A 115 -9.04 10.10 -4.42
N LEU A 116 -8.72 11.30 -4.90
CA LEU A 116 -8.15 12.36 -4.08
C LEU A 116 -9.27 13.27 -3.58
N ASP A 117 -9.58 13.19 -2.28
CA ASP A 117 -10.47 14.14 -1.59
C ASP A 117 -9.69 14.82 -0.47
N TYR A 118 -9.45 16.13 -0.61
CA TYR A 118 -8.74 16.91 0.40
C TYR A 118 -9.42 16.85 1.77
N LYS A 119 -10.74 16.60 1.85
CA LYS A 119 -11.44 16.49 3.14
C LYS A 119 -10.95 15.31 3.96
N LEU A 120 -10.49 14.23 3.31
CA LEU A 120 -9.92 13.06 3.99
C LEU A 120 -8.55 13.34 4.61
N THR A 121 -7.86 14.40 4.20
CA THR A 121 -6.58 14.82 4.78
C THR A 121 -6.74 15.81 5.93
N MET A 122 -7.90 16.47 6.03
CA MET A 122 -8.16 17.49 7.06
C MET A 122 -8.23 16.94 8.49
N SER A 123 -8.37 15.61 8.66
CA SER A 123 -8.32 14.95 9.96
C SER A 123 -6.90 14.70 10.48
N MET A 124 -5.86 14.98 9.69
CA MET A 124 -4.47 14.79 10.13
C MET A 124 -4.11 15.77 11.26
N PRO A 125 -3.47 15.29 12.35
CA PRO A 125 -2.87 16.17 13.34
C PRO A 125 -1.80 17.07 12.70
N ARG A 126 -1.69 18.32 13.17
CA ARG A 126 -0.71 19.30 12.65
C ARG A 126 0.73 18.76 12.53
N PRO A 127 1.28 18.01 13.52
CA PRO A 127 2.62 17.46 13.39
C PRO A 127 2.74 16.44 12.24
N LEU A 128 1.70 15.62 12.04
CA LEU A 128 1.67 14.63 10.96
C LEU A 128 1.56 15.32 9.60
N THR A 129 0.70 16.34 9.47
CA THR A 129 0.60 17.15 8.24
C THR A 129 1.96 17.73 7.85
N ALA A 130 2.66 18.34 8.80
CA ALA A 130 3.99 18.91 8.56
C ALA A 130 5.00 17.83 8.13
N ALA A 131 5.06 16.70 8.85
CA ALA A 131 5.95 15.59 8.52
C ALA A 131 5.71 15.05 7.11
N THR A 132 4.44 14.77 6.76
CA THR A 132 4.09 14.27 5.42
C THR A 132 4.32 15.30 4.32
N GLY A 133 4.16 16.59 4.62
CA GLY A 133 4.46 17.66 3.66
C GLY A 133 5.95 17.77 3.34
N ILE A 134 6.81 17.63 4.36
CA ILE A 134 8.27 17.59 4.17
C ILE A 134 8.70 16.33 3.41
N ASP A 135 8.05 15.18 3.67
CA ASP A 135 8.26 13.94 2.92
C ASP A 135 7.96 14.13 1.42
N ALA A 136 6.80 14.69 1.07
CA ALA A 136 6.45 15.00 -0.32
C ALA A 136 7.44 15.99 -0.99
N LEU A 137 7.87 17.02 -0.27
CA LEU A 137 8.87 17.97 -0.77
C LEU A 137 10.21 17.27 -1.02
N THR A 138 10.61 16.37 -0.14
CA THR A 138 11.84 15.59 -0.27
C THR A 138 11.79 14.73 -1.52
N HIS A 139 10.69 13.99 -1.72
CA HIS A 139 10.47 13.23 -2.95
C HIS A 139 10.56 14.10 -4.21
N ALA A 140 9.98 15.31 -4.19
CA ALA A 140 10.03 16.22 -5.34
C ALA A 140 11.46 16.66 -5.66
N ILE A 141 12.27 16.98 -4.63
CA ILE A 141 13.68 17.37 -4.80
C ILE A 141 14.51 16.17 -5.29
N GLU A 142 14.36 15.00 -4.67
CA GLU A 142 15.06 13.77 -5.05
C GLU A 142 14.75 13.37 -6.50
N ALA A 143 13.47 13.43 -6.89
CA ALA A 143 13.06 13.15 -8.27
C ALA A 143 13.66 14.16 -9.26
N TYR A 144 13.70 15.44 -8.89
CA TYR A 144 14.25 16.49 -9.75
C TYR A 144 15.75 16.33 -10.03
N VAL A 145 16.51 15.79 -9.07
CA VAL A 145 17.97 15.60 -9.20
C VAL A 145 18.37 14.18 -9.59
N SER A 146 17.39 13.28 -9.80
CA SER A 146 17.62 11.89 -10.19
C SER A 146 18.23 11.78 -11.59
N LYS A 147 19.05 10.75 -11.85
CA LYS A 147 19.79 10.53 -13.11
C LYS A 147 19.17 9.45 -13.97
#